data_AF-A0A0F8D0D5-F1
#
_entry.id   AF-A0A0F8D0D5-F1
#
_cell.length_a   1.000
_cell.length_b   1.000
_cell.length_c   1.000
_cell.angle_alpha   90.00
_cell.angle_beta   90.00
_cell.angle_gamma   90.00
#
_symmetry.space_group_name_H-M   'P 1'
#
loop_
_entity.id
_entity.type
_entity.pdbx_description
1 polymer ?
#
loop_
_entity_poly.entity_id
_entity_poly.type
_entity_poly.pdbx_seq_one_letter_code
_entity_poly.pdbx_strand_id
1 'polypeptide(L)'
;MQTATVLTYSHLMAIFFFLTGVTVRAAVDLQKRIIGGEPCERPYHVKLRAVAARGSYKLCGGSLINDKWILTAAHCFKTGRGKTIQIAGQGATKGGPNDERISSDFTADEKMEIENIKSHKKDLLEDIQKLKMEIDNVMAEILSFESAEENKIIEKSKRSSNGKKKFNMDPKKGINYLVENKLLDGSAQSIAEFLYKEEGLNKTAIGEFLGEREELHLQTLKAFVELHEFSDLNLVQALRQFLWSFRLPGEAQKIDRMMEAFATRYCDCNTQVFQSTDTCYILSFAIIMLNTSLHNPNVKDKTTLERFISMNRGINNGGNLPDDLLSKLYESIRNEPFKIPEDDGNDLTHTFFNPDREGWLLKLGGRVKTWKRRWFILTDNCLYYFEFTTDKEPRGIIPLENLCVREVPYPRKPYCLELYNPNSRGQKIKACKTETDGRVVEGKHQSYTICAASAEERDAWIEAIRASITKDPFYDLVSVRKKKVINQAPQD
;
A
#
# COMPACT_ATOMS: atom_id res chain seq x y z
N MET A 1 42.38 -6.96 -37.02
CA MET A 1 41.59 -5.75 -37.31
C MET A 1 40.13 -6.13 -37.15
N GLN A 2 39.50 -5.55 -36.12
CA GLN A 2 38.09 -5.51 -35.73
C GLN A 2 37.31 -6.82 -35.43
N THR A 3 37.14 -6.96 -34.12
CA THR A 3 36.11 -7.61 -33.29
C THR A 3 34.67 -7.19 -33.60
N ALA A 4 33.70 -8.06 -33.27
CA ALA A 4 32.37 -7.63 -32.82
C ALA A 4 31.75 -8.70 -31.88
N THR A 5 30.91 -8.21 -30.98
CA THR A 5 30.74 -8.65 -29.59
C THR A 5 29.42 -9.41 -29.38
N VAL A 6 29.43 -10.36 -28.43
CA VAL A 6 28.22 -10.98 -27.86
C VAL A 6 27.75 -10.14 -26.68
N LEU A 7 26.45 -9.86 -26.58
CA LEU A 7 25.80 -9.41 -25.34
C LEU A 7 24.48 -10.16 -25.16
N THR A 8 24.27 -10.63 -23.93
CA THR A 8 23.18 -11.48 -23.44
C THR A 8 22.25 -10.73 -22.48
N TYR A 9 20.97 -11.09 -22.57
CA TYR A 9 19.89 -11.11 -21.56
C TYR A 9 19.24 -9.80 -21.05
N SER A 10 17.93 -9.70 -21.36
CA SER A 10 16.76 -9.26 -20.53
C SER A 10 16.84 -7.90 -19.81
N HIS A 11 15.88 -6.98 -19.89
CA HIS A 11 14.46 -6.99 -20.22
C HIS A 11 14.04 -5.52 -20.45
N LEU A 12 12.85 -5.33 -21.04
CA LEU A 12 11.97 -4.16 -20.86
C LEU A 12 12.30 -2.85 -21.63
N MET A 13 11.25 -2.34 -22.28
CA MET A 13 11.04 -0.96 -22.77
C MET A 13 11.50 -0.60 -24.18
N ALA A 14 10.80 -1.16 -25.17
CA ALA A 14 10.37 -0.46 -26.39
C ALA A 14 9.15 -1.24 -26.92
N ILE A 15 7.95 -1.13 -26.32
CA ILE A 15 6.94 -0.09 -26.55
C ILE A 15 7.12 0.65 -27.89
N PHE A 16 6.06 0.56 -28.69
CA PHE A 16 5.80 1.17 -29.99
C PHE A 16 6.40 0.45 -31.19
N PHE A 17 5.48 -0.04 -32.02
CA PHE A 17 5.59 -0.73 -33.31
C PHE A 17 5.39 -2.25 -33.27
N PHE A 18 4.36 -2.66 -34.01
CA PHE A 18 3.85 -4.01 -34.28
C PHE A 18 2.71 -4.54 -33.37
N LEU A 19 1.66 -3.72 -33.25
CA LEU A 19 0.28 -4.22 -33.25
C LEU A 19 -0.18 -4.43 -34.72
N THR A 20 0.17 -5.58 -35.30
CA THR A 20 -0.67 -6.33 -36.25
C THR A 20 -0.18 -7.78 -36.25
N GLY A 21 -1.10 -8.71 -35.99
CA GLY A 21 -0.87 -10.15 -36.17
C GLY A 21 -0.56 -10.91 -34.89
N VAL A 22 -1.51 -10.96 -33.95
CA VAL A 22 -1.55 -12.05 -32.98
C VAL A 22 -1.81 -13.33 -33.77
N THR A 23 -0.73 -14.10 -33.95
CA THR A 23 -0.80 -15.50 -34.31
C THR A 23 -1.16 -16.28 -33.05
N VAL A 24 -2.41 -16.76 -32.96
CA VAL A 24 -2.73 -17.83 -32.01
C VAL A 24 -2.17 -19.12 -32.58
N ARG A 25 -1.00 -19.49 -32.06
CA ARG A 25 -0.32 -20.75 -32.29
C ARG A 25 -0.93 -21.79 -31.34
N ALA A 26 -1.93 -22.53 -31.80
CA ALA A 26 -2.28 -23.81 -31.19
C ALA A 26 -1.50 -24.90 -31.93
N ALA A 27 -0.46 -25.42 -31.27
CA ALA A 27 0.22 -26.63 -31.70
C ALA A 27 -0.66 -27.84 -31.35
N VAL A 28 -1.09 -28.59 -32.37
CA VAL A 28 -1.32 -30.03 -32.23
C VAL A 28 -0.39 -30.71 -33.23
N ASP A 29 0.44 -31.56 -32.67
CA ASP A 29 1.55 -32.27 -33.28
C ASP A 29 1.08 -33.56 -34.01
N LEU A 30 1.95 -34.07 -34.88
CA LEU A 30 2.00 -35.43 -35.47
C LEU A 30 0.89 -35.85 -36.46
N GLN A 31 1.19 -35.75 -37.76
CA GLN A 31 1.61 -36.93 -38.54
C GLN A 31 2.07 -36.56 -39.96
N LYS A 32 3.36 -36.83 -40.24
CA LYS A 32 3.87 -37.04 -41.59
C LYS A 32 3.18 -38.26 -42.20
N ARG A 33 2.21 -38.06 -43.10
CA ARG A 33 1.79 -39.00 -44.16
C ARG A 33 0.84 -38.25 -45.08
N ILE A 34 1.10 -38.30 -46.38
CA ILE A 34 0.09 -37.95 -47.38
C ILE A 34 -0.98 -39.06 -47.27
N ILE A 35 -2.17 -38.73 -46.77
CA ILE A 35 -3.33 -39.63 -46.73
C ILE A 35 -4.44 -38.96 -47.54
N GLY A 36 -4.98 -39.67 -48.54
CA GLY A 36 -6.03 -39.16 -49.45
C GLY A 36 -5.56 -38.68 -50.82
N GLY A 37 -4.42 -39.17 -51.31
CA GLY A 37 -3.99 -38.90 -52.69
C GLY A 37 -4.95 -39.54 -53.70
N GLU A 38 -5.95 -38.79 -54.15
CA GLU A 38 -6.82 -39.18 -55.27
C GLU A 38 -6.03 -39.12 -56.60
N PRO A 39 -6.23 -40.08 -57.51
CA PRO A 39 -5.73 -39.97 -58.89
C PRO A 39 -6.26 -38.69 -59.55
N CYS A 40 -5.38 -37.81 -60.01
CA CYS A 40 -5.79 -36.62 -60.75
C CYS A 40 -6.09 -36.99 -62.21
N GLU A 41 -7.36 -36.88 -62.63
CA GLU A 41 -7.84 -37.32 -63.95
C GLU A 41 -7.55 -36.35 -65.12
N ARG A 42 -6.86 -35.21 -64.95
CA ARG A 42 -6.52 -34.28 -66.06
C ARG A 42 -5.11 -33.65 -65.99
N PRO A 43 -4.52 -33.28 -67.15
CA PRO A 43 -3.08 -33.42 -67.41
C PRO A 43 -2.31 -32.13 -67.09
N TYR A 44 -2.25 -31.74 -65.83
CA TYR A 44 -1.45 -30.57 -65.45
C TYR A 44 0.04 -30.90 -65.29
N HIS A 45 0.43 -32.17 -65.39
CA HIS A 45 1.82 -32.58 -65.40
C HIS A 45 2.37 -32.62 -66.84
N VAL A 46 3.27 -31.71 -67.15
CA VAL A 46 3.89 -31.56 -68.47
C VAL A 46 5.28 -32.16 -68.49
N LYS A 47 5.62 -32.81 -69.60
CA LYS A 47 6.99 -33.22 -69.86
C LYS A 47 7.75 -32.06 -70.51
N LEU A 48 8.80 -31.61 -69.84
CA LEU A 48 9.62 -30.52 -70.33
C LEU A 48 10.74 -31.03 -71.25
N ARG A 49 10.98 -30.30 -72.34
CA ARG A 49 12.11 -30.52 -73.23
C ARG A 49 12.87 -29.21 -73.40
N ALA A 50 14.17 -29.24 -73.17
CA ALA A 50 15.03 -28.12 -73.50
C ALA A 50 15.52 -28.24 -74.95
N VAL A 51 15.40 -27.16 -75.72
CA VAL A 51 15.92 -27.07 -77.09
C VAL A 51 17.18 -26.21 -77.08
N ALA A 52 18.28 -26.74 -77.61
CA ALA A 52 19.52 -26.00 -77.85
C ALA A 52 19.93 -26.13 -79.33
N ALA A 53 20.82 -25.25 -79.80
CA ALA A 53 21.26 -25.20 -81.19
C ALA A 53 21.88 -26.51 -81.73
N ARG A 54 22.30 -27.43 -80.84
CA ARG A 54 22.89 -28.73 -81.19
C ARG A 54 21.97 -29.94 -80.94
N GLY A 55 20.69 -29.72 -80.61
CA GLY A 55 19.71 -30.78 -80.37
C GLY A 55 18.86 -30.57 -79.13
N SER A 56 17.85 -31.44 -78.96
CA SER A 56 16.92 -31.40 -77.82
C SER A 56 17.22 -32.50 -76.80
N TYR A 57 17.14 -32.17 -75.50
CA TYR A 57 17.30 -33.16 -74.43
C TYR A 57 16.10 -33.12 -73.47
N LYS A 58 15.76 -34.29 -72.91
CA LYS A 58 14.61 -34.48 -72.02
C LYS A 58 14.96 -33.94 -70.62
N LEU A 59 14.02 -33.22 -70.02
CA LEU A 59 14.09 -32.77 -68.63
C LEU A 59 13.10 -33.55 -67.75
N CYS A 60 13.15 -33.28 -66.45
CA CYS A 60 12.12 -33.68 -65.49
C CYS A 60 10.74 -33.11 -65.88
N GLY A 61 9.67 -33.68 -65.34
CA GLY A 61 8.33 -33.13 -65.47
C GLY A 61 8.11 -31.85 -64.65
N GLY A 62 7.00 -31.17 -64.88
CA GLY A 62 6.57 -30.00 -64.11
C GLY A 62 5.05 -29.90 -64.07
N SER A 63 4.53 -29.12 -63.13
CA SER A 63 3.10 -28.86 -62.99
C SER A 63 2.75 -27.48 -63.55
N LEU A 64 1.80 -27.42 -64.49
CA LEU A 64 1.30 -26.18 -65.07
C LEU A 64 0.52 -25.39 -64.01
N ILE A 65 0.93 -24.16 -63.72
CA ILE A 65 0.20 -23.24 -62.82
C ILE A 65 -0.82 -22.44 -63.64
N ASN A 66 -0.42 -21.96 -64.81
CA ASN A 66 -1.28 -21.28 -65.80
C ASN A 66 -0.62 -21.32 -67.19
N ASP A 67 -1.20 -20.62 -68.18
CA ASP A 67 -0.74 -20.55 -69.57
C ASP A 67 0.69 -19.99 -69.76
N LYS A 68 1.25 -19.34 -68.73
CA LYS A 68 2.58 -18.70 -68.77
C LYS A 68 3.57 -19.25 -67.76
N TRP A 69 3.13 -20.05 -66.77
CA TRP A 69 3.96 -20.47 -65.64
C TRP A 69 3.87 -21.98 -65.36
N ILE A 70 5.04 -22.61 -65.23
CA ILE A 70 5.20 -24.03 -64.88
C ILE A 70 6.10 -24.12 -63.64
N LEU A 71 5.67 -24.92 -62.66
CA LEU A 71 6.45 -25.27 -61.48
C LEU A 71 7.20 -26.59 -61.70
N THR A 72 8.53 -26.58 -61.51
CA THR A 72 9.36 -27.79 -61.64
C THR A 72 10.58 -27.69 -60.73
N ALA A 73 11.25 -28.82 -60.47
CA ALA A 73 12.38 -28.86 -59.56
C ALA A 73 13.59 -28.09 -60.12
N ALA A 74 14.09 -27.13 -59.35
CA ALA A 74 15.17 -26.23 -59.77
C ALA A 74 16.47 -26.97 -60.18
N HIS A 75 16.78 -28.09 -59.53
CA HIS A 75 17.98 -28.89 -59.82
C HIS A 75 17.97 -29.54 -61.22
N CYS A 76 16.82 -29.59 -61.91
CA CYS A 76 16.73 -30.13 -63.27
C CYS A 76 17.29 -29.17 -64.34
N PHE A 77 17.58 -27.91 -63.99
CA PHE A 77 18.17 -26.92 -64.89
C PHE A 77 19.63 -26.63 -64.50
N LYS A 78 20.59 -27.29 -65.16
CA LYS A 78 22.01 -26.92 -65.03
C LYS A 78 22.22 -25.50 -65.57
N THR A 79 22.67 -24.61 -64.70
CA THR A 79 22.90 -23.18 -64.93
C THR A 79 23.81 -22.93 -66.13
N GLY A 80 23.26 -22.36 -67.21
CA GLY A 80 24.02 -21.98 -68.39
C GLY A 80 23.14 -21.58 -69.58
N ARG A 81 23.01 -20.25 -69.77
CA ARG A 81 22.46 -19.44 -70.88
C ARG A 81 21.15 -19.88 -71.55
N GLY A 82 20.21 -18.92 -71.64
CA GLY A 82 18.86 -18.96 -72.20
C GLY A 82 18.54 -20.13 -73.12
N LYS A 83 17.77 -21.09 -72.59
CA LYS A 83 17.22 -22.23 -73.33
C LYS A 83 15.71 -22.05 -73.45
N THR A 84 15.20 -22.17 -74.66
CA THR A 84 13.76 -22.22 -74.90
C THR A 84 13.24 -23.59 -74.46
N ILE A 85 12.24 -23.59 -73.58
CA ILE A 85 11.59 -24.80 -73.08
C ILE A 85 10.32 -25.03 -73.90
N GLN A 86 10.16 -26.25 -74.43
CA GLN A 86 8.94 -26.66 -75.09
C GLN A 86 8.25 -27.76 -74.27
N ILE A 87 6.92 -27.70 -74.22
CA ILE A 87 6.06 -28.73 -73.65
C ILE A 87 5.92 -29.84 -74.71
N ALA A 88 6.24 -31.08 -74.34
CA ALA A 88 6.06 -32.21 -75.25
C ALA A 88 4.69 -32.88 -75.00
N GLY A 89 3.73 -32.66 -75.90
CA GLY A 89 2.44 -33.35 -76.00
C GLY A 89 2.05 -33.58 -77.48
N GLN A 90 1.40 -34.71 -77.77
CA GLN A 90 1.11 -35.32 -79.09
C GLN A 90 0.50 -34.33 -80.13
N GLY A 91 0.79 -34.38 -81.43
CA GLY A 91 1.49 -35.39 -82.22
C GLY A 91 2.11 -34.86 -83.52
N ALA A 92 3.23 -35.49 -83.89
CA ALA A 92 3.68 -35.54 -85.27
C ALA A 92 3.02 -36.77 -85.92
N THR A 93 1.86 -36.59 -86.55
CA THR A 93 1.31 -37.57 -87.49
C THR A 93 1.67 -37.12 -88.90
N LYS A 94 2.63 -37.81 -89.52
CA LYS A 94 2.83 -37.76 -90.97
C LYS A 94 1.73 -38.60 -91.62
N GLY A 95 0.95 -37.97 -92.51
CA GLY A 95 0.25 -38.62 -93.63
C GLY A 95 -1.11 -39.27 -93.33
N GLY A 96 -2.18 -38.63 -93.80
CA GLY A 96 -3.52 -39.20 -93.95
C GLY A 96 -4.55 -38.10 -94.26
N PRO A 97 -5.34 -38.19 -95.35
CA PRO A 97 -6.30 -37.16 -95.71
C PRO A 97 -7.57 -37.39 -94.90
N ASN A 98 -7.72 -36.68 -93.80
CA ASN A 98 -9.01 -36.35 -93.18
C ASN A 98 -8.76 -35.33 -92.06
N ASP A 99 -8.86 -34.07 -92.45
CA ASP A 99 -8.98 -32.91 -91.58
C ASP A 99 -10.36 -32.95 -90.92
N GLU A 100 -10.48 -33.57 -89.74
CA GLU A 100 -11.62 -33.36 -88.84
C GLU A 100 -11.14 -32.63 -87.58
N ARG A 101 -11.42 -31.33 -87.59
CA ARG A 101 -11.35 -30.42 -86.44
C ARG A 101 -11.97 -31.07 -85.21
N ILE A 102 -11.20 -31.18 -84.12
CA ILE A 102 -11.80 -31.33 -82.78
C ILE A 102 -12.61 -30.06 -82.52
N SER A 103 -13.93 -30.21 -82.56
CA SER A 103 -14.91 -29.14 -82.41
C SER A 103 -14.73 -28.42 -81.07
N SER A 104 -14.63 -27.09 -81.12
CA SER A 104 -14.58 -26.18 -79.98
C SER A 104 -15.98 -25.88 -79.41
N ASP A 105 -16.94 -26.78 -79.59
CA ASP A 105 -18.30 -26.61 -79.09
C ASP A 105 -18.61 -27.62 -77.98
N PHE A 106 -18.59 -27.12 -76.74
CA PHE A 106 -19.24 -27.77 -75.61
C PHE A 106 -20.70 -28.08 -75.98
N THR A 107 -21.21 -29.24 -75.58
CA THR A 107 -22.62 -29.58 -75.73
C THR A 107 -23.50 -28.58 -74.96
N ALA A 108 -24.77 -28.44 -75.34
CA ALA A 108 -25.67 -27.49 -74.68
C ALA A 108 -25.75 -27.73 -73.16
N ASP A 109 -25.74 -29.01 -72.76
CA ASP A 109 -25.77 -29.44 -71.36
C ASP A 109 -24.49 -29.07 -70.59
N GLU A 110 -23.31 -29.27 -71.18
CA GLU A 110 -22.04 -28.86 -70.58
C GLU A 110 -21.87 -27.33 -70.50
N LYS A 111 -22.37 -26.58 -71.49
CA LYS A 111 -22.39 -25.10 -71.44
C LYS A 111 -23.27 -24.62 -70.27
N MET A 112 -24.43 -25.25 -70.09
CA MET A 112 -25.36 -24.96 -68.99
C MET A 112 -24.76 -25.32 -67.63
N GLU A 113 -24.05 -26.44 -67.51
CA GLU A 113 -23.41 -26.85 -66.25
C GLU A 113 -22.25 -25.93 -65.86
N ILE A 114 -21.42 -25.50 -66.82
CA ILE A 114 -20.36 -24.51 -66.60
C ILE A 114 -20.95 -23.17 -66.17
N GLU A 115 -22.08 -22.76 -66.74
CA GLU A 115 -22.78 -21.53 -66.37
C GLU A 115 -23.36 -21.62 -64.94
N ASN A 116 -23.93 -22.76 -64.57
CA ASN A 116 -24.37 -23.04 -63.19
C ASN A 116 -23.19 -23.01 -62.20
N ILE A 117 -22.05 -23.63 -62.53
CA ILE A 117 -20.85 -23.61 -61.67
C ILE A 117 -20.29 -22.18 -61.52
N LYS A 118 -20.31 -21.39 -62.60
CA LYS A 118 -19.90 -19.98 -62.56
C LYS A 118 -20.83 -19.15 -61.67
N SER A 119 -22.14 -19.38 -61.78
CA SER A 119 -23.12 -18.74 -60.90
C SER A 119 -22.88 -19.13 -59.44
N HIS A 120 -22.78 -20.42 -59.14
CA HIS A 120 -22.57 -20.89 -57.78
C HIS A 120 -21.23 -20.40 -57.17
N LYS A 121 -20.17 -20.32 -57.99
CA LYS A 121 -18.90 -19.72 -57.57
C LYS A 121 -19.05 -18.24 -57.24
N LYS A 122 -19.88 -17.50 -58.00
CA LYS A 122 -20.15 -16.09 -57.73
C LYS A 122 -20.90 -15.95 -56.41
N ASP A 123 -21.92 -16.77 -56.18
CA ASP A 123 -22.70 -16.77 -54.94
C ASP A 123 -21.80 -17.08 -53.73
N LEU A 124 -20.93 -18.10 -53.83
CA LEU A 124 -19.97 -18.43 -52.78
C LEU A 124 -18.96 -17.30 -52.50
N LEU A 125 -18.55 -16.54 -53.52
CA LEU A 125 -17.66 -15.39 -53.34
C LEU A 125 -18.37 -14.24 -52.65
N GLU A 126 -19.65 -14.02 -52.95
CA GLU A 126 -20.49 -13.04 -52.26
C GLU A 126 -20.71 -13.44 -50.79
N ASP A 127 -20.95 -14.72 -50.52
CA ASP A 127 -21.08 -15.25 -49.15
C ASP A 127 -19.76 -15.13 -48.36
N ILE A 128 -18.61 -15.42 -48.98
CA ILE A 128 -17.30 -15.22 -48.34
C ILE A 128 -17.07 -13.74 -48.02
N GLN A 129 -17.46 -12.82 -48.91
CA GLN A 129 -17.36 -11.39 -48.65
C GLN A 129 -18.26 -10.96 -47.48
N LYS A 130 -19.48 -11.49 -47.42
CA LYS A 130 -20.41 -11.21 -46.33
C LYS A 130 -19.88 -11.71 -44.99
N LEU A 131 -19.41 -12.97 -44.95
CA LEU A 131 -18.79 -13.54 -43.75
C LEU A 131 -17.57 -12.74 -43.29
N LYS A 132 -16.77 -12.23 -44.25
CA LYS A 132 -15.63 -11.38 -43.92
C LYS A 132 -16.07 -10.06 -43.26
N MET A 133 -17.12 -9.42 -43.77
CA MET A 133 -17.68 -8.19 -43.17
C MET A 133 -18.25 -8.47 -41.77
N GLU A 134 -18.90 -9.61 -41.57
CA GLU A 134 -19.40 -10.02 -40.24
C GLU A 134 -18.25 -10.24 -39.25
N ILE A 135 -17.17 -10.92 -39.65
CA ILE A 135 -15.98 -11.10 -38.83
C ILE A 135 -15.34 -9.74 -38.48
N ASP A 136 -15.18 -8.85 -39.46
CA ASP A 136 -14.60 -7.52 -39.23
C ASP A 136 -15.45 -6.70 -38.23
N ASN A 137 -16.78 -6.81 -38.30
CA ASN A 137 -17.67 -6.14 -37.35
C ASN A 137 -17.57 -6.72 -35.93
N VAL A 138 -17.56 -8.05 -35.80
CA VAL A 138 -17.39 -8.72 -34.50
C VAL A 138 -16.04 -8.37 -33.86
N MET A 139 -14.96 -8.34 -34.65
CA MET A 139 -13.64 -7.95 -34.16
C MET A 139 -13.60 -6.49 -33.68
N ALA A 140 -14.30 -5.57 -34.36
CA ALA A 140 -14.42 -4.18 -33.93
C ALA A 140 -15.21 -4.05 -32.61
N GLU A 141 -16.29 -4.83 -32.45
CA GLU A 141 -17.05 -4.87 -31.19
C GLU A 141 -16.21 -5.38 -30.02
N ILE A 142 -15.43 -6.46 -30.22
CA ILE A 142 -14.53 -7.01 -29.19
C ILE A 142 -13.51 -5.95 -28.72
N LEU A 143 -12.83 -5.27 -29.66
CA LEU A 143 -11.86 -4.23 -29.33
C LEU A 143 -12.50 -3.05 -28.59
N SER A 144 -13.72 -2.68 -29.00
CA SER A 144 -14.47 -1.61 -28.32
C SER A 144 -14.81 -1.99 -26.87
N PHE A 145 -15.22 -3.24 -26.64
CA PHE A 145 -15.57 -3.75 -25.32
C PHE A 145 -14.36 -3.84 -24.39
N GLU A 146 -13.22 -4.34 -24.88
CA GLU A 146 -11.96 -4.38 -24.14
C GLU A 146 -11.52 -2.98 -23.70
N SER A 147 -11.58 -1.99 -24.61
CA SER A 147 -11.23 -0.61 -24.30
C SER A 147 -12.18 0.04 -23.28
N ALA A 148 -13.47 -0.29 -23.33
CA ALA A 148 -14.47 0.23 -22.39
C ALA A 148 -14.26 -0.38 -20.99
N GLU A 149 -13.92 -1.66 -20.91
CA GLU A 149 -13.67 -2.34 -19.64
C GLU A 149 -12.36 -1.88 -18.99
N GLU A 150 -11.30 -1.68 -19.78
CA GLU A 150 -10.03 -1.12 -19.31
C GLU A 150 -10.22 0.31 -18.77
N ASN A 151 -10.99 1.15 -19.46
CA ASN A 151 -11.33 2.49 -18.99
C ASN A 151 -12.14 2.48 -17.69
N LYS A 152 -13.10 1.55 -17.52
CA LYS A 152 -13.83 1.41 -16.26
C LYS A 152 -12.93 1.02 -15.10
N ILE A 153 -11.97 0.12 -15.32
CA ILE A 153 -10.99 -0.30 -14.31
C ILE A 153 -10.14 0.90 -13.89
N ILE A 154 -9.62 1.67 -14.85
CA ILE A 154 -8.82 2.88 -14.60
C ILE A 154 -9.64 3.91 -13.80
N GLU A 155 -10.89 4.17 -14.18
CA GLU A 155 -11.76 5.11 -13.48
C GLU A 155 -12.17 4.63 -12.09
N LYS A 156 -12.37 3.32 -11.88
CA LYS A 156 -12.59 2.74 -10.54
C LYS A 156 -11.34 2.90 -9.67
N SER A 157 -10.16 2.62 -10.22
CA SER A 157 -8.88 2.78 -9.51
C SER A 157 -8.61 4.25 -9.12
N LYS A 158 -8.87 5.19 -10.04
CA LYS A 158 -8.74 6.64 -9.75
C LYS A 158 -9.68 7.09 -8.63
N ARG A 159 -10.94 6.67 -8.67
CA ARG A 159 -11.91 6.99 -7.60
C ARG A 159 -11.50 6.37 -6.27
N SER A 160 -11.02 5.13 -6.25
CA SER A 160 -10.47 4.49 -5.04
C SER A 160 -9.29 5.28 -4.47
N SER A 161 -8.29 5.63 -5.30
CA SER A 161 -7.15 6.44 -4.87
C SER A 161 -7.56 7.82 -4.33
N ASN A 162 -8.54 8.48 -4.95
CA ASN A 162 -9.09 9.74 -4.45
C ASN A 162 -9.81 9.57 -3.11
N GLY A 163 -10.53 8.46 -2.90
CA GLY A 163 -11.15 8.13 -1.63
C GLY A 163 -10.12 7.94 -0.50
N LYS A 164 -9.01 7.26 -0.77
CA LYS A 164 -7.90 7.12 0.19
C LYS A 164 -7.26 8.48 0.53
N LYS A 165 -7.01 9.33 -0.47
CA LYS A 165 -6.49 10.69 -0.22
C LYS A 165 -7.43 11.52 0.65
N LYS A 166 -8.75 11.41 0.42
CA LYS A 166 -9.77 12.06 1.25
C LYS A 166 -9.75 11.51 2.67
N PHE A 167 -9.66 10.19 2.84
CA PHE A 167 -9.55 9.54 4.14
C PHE A 167 -8.33 10.04 4.93
N ASN A 168 -7.17 10.12 4.28
CA ASN A 168 -5.94 10.57 4.94
C ASN A 168 -6.00 12.06 5.37
N MET A 169 -6.89 12.87 4.76
CA MET A 169 -7.12 14.26 5.18
C MET A 169 -8.24 14.38 6.21
N ASP A 170 -9.32 13.61 6.04
CA ASP A 170 -10.51 13.61 6.89
C ASP A 170 -11.15 12.20 6.81
N PRO A 171 -10.93 11.35 7.83
CA PRO A 171 -11.35 9.96 7.80
C PRO A 171 -12.85 9.78 7.54
N LYS A 172 -13.70 10.59 8.17
CA LYS A 172 -15.16 10.51 8.02
C LYS A 172 -15.58 10.85 6.59
N LYS A 173 -15.04 11.94 6.02
CA LYS A 173 -15.32 12.31 4.62
C LYS A 173 -14.78 11.28 3.61
N GLY A 174 -13.63 10.67 3.90
CA GLY A 174 -13.05 9.62 3.08
C GLY A 174 -13.95 8.38 2.99
N ILE A 175 -14.39 7.87 4.14
CA ILE A 175 -15.32 6.73 4.20
C ILE A 175 -16.64 7.07 3.49
N ASN A 176 -17.24 8.23 3.77
CA ASN A 176 -18.48 8.65 3.11
C ASN A 176 -18.33 8.70 1.59
N TYR A 177 -17.23 9.27 1.08
CA TYR A 177 -16.95 9.31 -0.36
C TYR A 177 -16.85 7.90 -0.95
N LEU A 178 -16.17 6.97 -0.29
CA LEU A 178 -16.02 5.58 -0.76
C LEU A 178 -17.37 4.86 -0.80
N VAL A 179 -18.22 5.08 0.21
CA VAL A 179 -19.57 4.50 0.29
C VAL A 179 -20.49 5.07 -0.78
N GLU A 180 -20.55 6.40 -0.94
CA GLU A 180 -21.36 7.08 -1.96
C GLU A 180 -20.97 6.66 -3.38
N ASN A 181 -19.68 6.40 -3.63
CA ASN A 181 -19.17 5.94 -4.91
C ASN A 181 -19.28 4.42 -5.11
N LYS A 182 -19.91 3.69 -4.17
CA LYS A 182 -20.07 2.22 -4.21
C LYS A 182 -18.73 1.47 -4.30
N LEU A 183 -17.69 2.04 -3.69
CA LEU A 183 -16.36 1.45 -3.60
C LEU A 183 -16.15 0.70 -2.29
N LEU A 184 -16.94 1.05 -1.27
CA LEU A 184 -16.93 0.44 0.05
C LEU A 184 -18.38 0.28 0.52
N ASP A 185 -18.70 -0.84 1.18
CA ASP A 185 -19.98 -0.99 1.86
C ASP A 185 -19.97 -0.25 3.20
N GLY A 186 -21.10 0.34 3.59
CA GLY A 186 -21.21 1.18 4.79
C GLY A 186 -21.24 0.42 6.11
N SER A 187 -21.17 -0.92 6.10
CA SER A 187 -21.13 -1.72 7.32
C SER A 187 -19.82 -1.58 8.09
N ALA A 188 -19.90 -1.69 9.42
CA ALA A 188 -18.76 -1.65 10.31
C ALA A 188 -17.68 -2.71 9.95
N GLN A 189 -18.11 -3.91 9.54
CA GLN A 189 -17.22 -4.99 9.12
C GLN A 189 -16.45 -4.62 7.86
N SER A 190 -17.14 -4.11 6.83
CA SER A 190 -16.49 -3.73 5.57
C SER A 190 -15.52 -2.57 5.77
N ILE A 191 -15.89 -1.59 6.60
CA ILE A 191 -15.00 -0.49 6.96
C ILE A 191 -13.78 -1.02 7.73
N ALA A 192 -13.97 -1.90 8.71
CA ALA A 192 -12.86 -2.49 9.47
C ALA A 192 -11.88 -3.26 8.57
N GLU A 193 -12.39 -4.06 7.64
CA GLU A 193 -11.55 -4.77 6.66
C GLU A 193 -10.78 -3.82 5.76
N PHE A 194 -11.41 -2.74 5.30
CA PHE A 194 -10.76 -1.69 4.53
C PHE A 194 -9.63 -1.02 5.33
N LEU A 195 -9.88 -0.65 6.59
CA LEU A 195 -8.86 -0.02 7.46
C LEU A 195 -7.70 -0.97 7.77
N TYR A 196 -7.96 -2.27 7.84
CA TYR A 196 -6.96 -3.28 8.20
C TYR A 196 -6.10 -3.72 6.99
N LYS A 197 -6.72 -3.96 5.84
CA LYS A 197 -6.07 -4.58 4.67
C LYS A 197 -5.56 -3.58 3.64
N GLU A 198 -6.17 -2.39 3.54
CA GLU A 198 -5.91 -1.50 2.41
C GLU A 198 -4.59 -0.72 2.55
N GLU A 199 -3.75 -0.79 1.52
CA GLU A 199 -2.51 -0.02 1.46
C GLU A 199 -2.73 1.46 1.10
N GLY A 200 -1.85 2.33 1.60
CA GLY A 200 -1.86 3.77 1.32
C GLY A 200 -2.78 4.60 2.22
N LEU A 201 -3.32 3.99 3.29
CA LEU A 201 -4.02 4.71 4.35
C LEU A 201 -3.04 5.20 5.41
N ASN A 202 -3.21 6.46 5.82
CA ASN A 202 -2.43 7.07 6.89
C ASN A 202 -2.81 6.42 8.23
N LYS A 203 -1.80 5.97 8.99
CA LYS A 203 -2.01 5.20 10.22
C LYS A 203 -2.53 6.04 11.38
N THR A 204 -2.22 7.34 11.40
CA THR A 204 -2.80 8.31 12.34
C THR A 204 -4.28 8.53 12.05
N ALA A 205 -4.65 8.71 10.78
CA ALA A 205 -6.05 8.83 10.34
C ALA A 205 -6.89 7.60 10.71
N ILE A 206 -6.32 6.40 10.64
CA ILE A 206 -6.97 5.16 11.12
C ILE A 206 -7.23 5.22 12.63
N GLY A 207 -6.23 5.58 13.42
CA GLY A 207 -6.37 5.71 14.88
C GLY A 207 -7.41 6.75 15.28
N GLU A 208 -7.41 7.90 14.61
CA GLU A 208 -8.40 8.95 14.83
C GLU A 208 -9.83 8.48 14.59
N PHE A 209 -10.06 7.76 13.48
CA PHE A 209 -11.38 7.21 13.13
C PHE A 209 -11.85 6.13 14.11
N LEU A 210 -10.98 5.18 14.45
CA LEU A 210 -11.31 4.06 15.35
C LEU A 210 -11.51 4.54 16.79
N GLY A 211 -10.84 5.62 17.18
CA GLY A 211 -10.93 6.19 18.51
C GLY A 211 -12.21 6.99 18.77
N GLU A 212 -13.05 7.27 17.77
CA GLU A 212 -14.28 8.05 17.94
C GLU A 212 -15.34 7.35 18.80
N ARG A 213 -16.27 8.13 19.35
CA ARG A 213 -17.30 7.65 20.29
C ARG A 213 -18.64 7.26 19.66
N GLU A 214 -18.83 7.54 18.37
CA GLU A 214 -20.10 7.26 17.69
C GLU A 214 -20.26 5.75 17.44
N GLU A 215 -21.50 5.28 17.41
CA GLU A 215 -21.82 3.84 17.38
C GLU A 215 -21.14 3.09 16.22
N LEU A 216 -21.14 3.68 15.02
CA LEU A 216 -20.46 3.09 13.86
C LEU A 216 -18.96 2.89 14.11
N HIS A 217 -18.29 3.87 14.72
CA HIS A 217 -16.86 3.79 15.01
C HIS A 217 -16.56 2.74 16.09
N LEU A 218 -17.40 2.63 17.12
CA LEU A 218 -17.27 1.61 18.16
C LEU A 218 -17.44 0.20 17.58
N GLN A 219 -18.45 -0.01 16.73
CA GLN A 219 -18.65 -1.27 16.03
C GLN A 219 -17.50 -1.59 15.07
N THR A 220 -16.97 -0.56 14.37
CA THR A 220 -15.83 -0.70 13.47
C THR A 220 -14.57 -1.07 14.26
N LEU A 221 -14.30 -0.43 15.40
CA LEU A 221 -13.19 -0.79 16.29
C LEU A 221 -13.27 -2.23 16.76
N LYS A 222 -14.47 -2.68 17.16
CA LYS A 222 -14.69 -4.08 17.56
C LYS A 222 -14.37 -5.04 16.41
N ALA A 223 -14.92 -4.80 15.22
CA ALA A 223 -14.64 -5.63 14.05
C ALA A 223 -13.15 -5.57 13.66
N PHE A 224 -12.49 -4.42 13.82
CA PHE A 224 -11.07 -4.23 13.51
C PHE A 224 -10.16 -5.02 14.45
N VAL A 225 -10.45 -5.05 15.77
CA VAL A 225 -9.68 -5.91 16.69
C VAL A 225 -9.93 -7.39 16.45
N GLU A 226 -11.14 -7.77 16.02
CA GLU A 226 -11.47 -9.16 15.68
C GLU A 226 -10.67 -9.69 14.47
N LEU A 227 -10.22 -8.82 13.56
CA LEU A 227 -9.31 -9.16 12.45
C LEU A 227 -7.88 -9.49 12.91
N HIS A 228 -7.52 -9.19 14.16
CA HIS A 228 -6.23 -9.56 14.71
C HIS A 228 -6.28 -10.97 15.32
N GLU A 229 -5.29 -11.79 14.98
CA GLU A 229 -5.11 -13.15 15.49
C GLU A 229 -4.13 -13.15 16.67
N PHE A 230 -4.66 -13.08 17.89
CA PHE A 230 -3.85 -13.05 19.12
C PHE A 230 -3.67 -14.41 19.79
N SER A 231 -4.24 -15.48 19.23
CA SER A 231 -4.09 -16.83 19.77
C SER A 231 -2.62 -17.24 19.80
N ASP A 232 -2.20 -17.86 20.90
CA ASP A 232 -0.83 -18.35 21.15
C ASP A 232 0.27 -17.27 21.12
N LEU A 233 -0.10 -15.99 21.04
CA LEU A 233 0.82 -14.86 21.19
C LEU A 233 0.88 -14.41 22.65
N ASN A 234 2.09 -14.09 23.11
CA ASN A 234 2.22 -13.36 24.38
C ASN A 234 1.77 -11.89 24.22
N LEU A 235 1.55 -11.21 25.34
CA LEU A 235 0.99 -9.85 25.34
C LEU A 235 1.84 -8.84 24.56
N VAL A 236 3.18 -8.94 24.60
CA VAL A 236 4.07 -8.06 23.82
C VAL A 236 3.92 -8.33 22.33
N GLN A 237 3.84 -9.59 21.90
CA GLN A 237 3.67 -9.96 20.50
C GLN A 237 2.32 -9.46 19.95
N ALA A 238 1.24 -9.64 20.71
CA ALA A 238 -0.07 -9.12 20.36
C ALA A 238 -0.06 -7.58 20.27
N LEU A 239 0.55 -6.89 21.24
CA LEU A 239 0.72 -5.43 21.20
C LEU A 239 1.51 -4.96 19.98
N ARG A 240 2.58 -5.67 19.58
CA ARG A 240 3.34 -5.34 18.35
C ARG A 240 2.45 -5.40 17.11
N GLN A 241 1.66 -6.46 16.96
CA GLN A 241 0.75 -6.58 15.82
C GLN A 241 -0.31 -5.49 15.85
N PHE A 242 -0.92 -5.25 17.02
CA PHE A 242 -1.97 -4.25 17.17
C PHE A 242 -1.49 -2.83 16.87
N LEU A 243 -0.37 -2.42 17.48
CA LEU A 243 0.23 -1.09 17.30
C LEU A 243 0.91 -0.89 15.94
N TRP A 244 1.08 -1.95 15.15
CA TRP A 244 1.52 -1.84 13.75
C TRP A 244 0.37 -1.41 12.82
N SER A 245 -0.87 -1.73 13.19
CA SER A 245 -2.02 -1.54 12.32
C SER A 245 -2.50 -0.09 12.24
N PHE A 246 -2.18 0.75 13.23
CA PHE A 246 -2.57 2.17 13.33
C PHE A 246 -1.65 2.92 14.30
N ARG A 247 -1.77 4.26 14.39
CA ARG A 247 -1.15 5.04 15.48
C ARG A 247 -2.17 5.41 16.54
N LEU A 248 -1.81 5.22 17.81
CA LEU A 248 -2.68 5.63 18.92
C LEU A 248 -3.02 7.13 18.80
N PRO A 249 -4.27 7.54 19.08
CA PRO A 249 -4.64 8.95 19.11
C PRO A 249 -4.04 9.65 20.34
N GLY A 250 -4.03 10.98 20.33
CA GLY A 250 -3.47 11.79 21.43
C GLY A 250 -4.38 11.93 22.64
N GLU A 251 -5.70 11.80 22.48
CA GLU A 251 -6.66 12.00 23.58
C GLU A 251 -6.84 10.73 24.42
N ALA A 252 -6.71 10.88 25.75
CA ALA A 252 -6.80 9.78 26.71
C ALA A 252 -8.08 8.92 26.56
N GLN A 253 -9.23 9.55 26.28
CA GLN A 253 -10.50 8.84 26.10
C GLN A 253 -10.52 7.96 24.84
N LYS A 254 -9.81 8.36 23.77
CA LYS A 254 -9.72 7.56 22.55
C LYS A 254 -8.77 6.38 22.78
N ILE A 255 -7.61 6.62 23.40
CA ILE A 255 -6.65 5.58 23.79
C ILE A 255 -7.32 4.52 24.66
N ASP A 256 -8.08 4.95 25.67
CA ASP A 256 -8.82 4.06 26.57
C ASP A 256 -9.71 3.07 25.82
N ARG A 257 -10.55 3.56 24.89
CA ARG A 257 -11.43 2.71 24.06
C ARG A 257 -10.65 1.68 23.26
N MET A 258 -9.55 2.09 22.63
CA MET A 258 -8.74 1.21 21.78
C MET A 258 -8.06 0.12 22.60
N MET A 259 -7.50 0.49 23.76
CA MET A 259 -6.80 -0.44 24.63
C MET A 259 -7.77 -1.36 25.38
N GLU A 260 -9.00 -0.91 25.68
CA GLU A 260 -10.07 -1.77 26.20
C GLU A 260 -10.49 -2.84 25.19
N ALA A 261 -10.70 -2.44 23.93
CA ALA A 261 -11.04 -3.36 22.86
C ALA A 261 -9.93 -4.39 22.62
N PHE A 262 -8.67 -3.94 22.64
CA PHE A 262 -7.50 -4.82 22.57
C PHE A 262 -7.44 -5.82 23.73
N ALA A 263 -7.55 -5.34 24.98
CA ALA A 263 -7.47 -6.19 26.16
C ALA A 263 -8.58 -7.24 26.19
N THR A 264 -9.79 -6.85 25.80
CA THR A 264 -10.94 -7.77 25.68
C THR A 264 -10.62 -8.87 24.66
N ARG A 265 -10.21 -8.47 23.46
CA ARG A 265 -9.86 -9.41 22.38
C ARG A 265 -8.72 -10.34 22.75
N TYR A 266 -7.67 -9.83 23.41
CA TYR A 266 -6.55 -10.65 23.84
C TYR A 266 -6.98 -11.71 24.86
N CYS A 267 -7.80 -11.35 25.84
CA CYS A 267 -8.35 -12.29 26.83
C CYS A 267 -9.26 -13.34 26.18
N ASP A 268 -10.08 -12.96 25.19
CA ASP A 268 -10.93 -13.89 24.45
C ASP A 268 -10.09 -14.94 23.69
N CYS A 269 -8.96 -14.53 23.11
CA CYS A 269 -8.01 -15.44 22.45
C CYS A 269 -7.16 -16.26 23.44
N ASN A 270 -6.93 -15.76 24.65
CA ASN A 270 -5.97 -16.31 25.62
C ASN A 270 -6.60 -16.46 27.02
N THR A 271 -7.69 -17.23 27.10
CA THR A 271 -8.60 -17.31 28.28
C THR A 271 -7.96 -17.72 29.61
N GLN A 272 -6.75 -18.28 29.60
CA GLN A 272 -6.07 -18.79 30.80
C GLN A 272 -4.93 -17.89 31.30
N VAL A 273 -4.62 -16.79 30.60
CA VAL A 273 -3.43 -15.97 30.90
C VAL A 273 -3.70 -14.93 31.99
N PHE A 274 -4.88 -14.30 31.98
CA PHE A 274 -5.26 -13.22 32.91
C PHE A 274 -6.60 -13.52 33.57
N GLN A 275 -6.77 -13.16 34.85
CA GLN A 275 -8.04 -13.35 35.55
C GLN A 275 -9.12 -12.34 35.14
N SER A 276 -8.73 -11.19 34.60
CA SER A 276 -9.66 -10.16 34.14
C SER A 276 -9.08 -9.36 32.97
N THR A 277 -9.98 -8.77 32.16
CA THR A 277 -9.61 -7.80 31.12
C THR A 277 -8.86 -6.60 31.70
N ASP A 278 -9.22 -6.17 32.92
CA ASP A 278 -8.54 -5.08 33.61
C ASP A 278 -7.05 -5.39 33.86
N THR A 279 -6.71 -6.63 34.23
CA THR A 279 -5.31 -7.06 34.39
C THR A 279 -4.55 -6.96 33.06
N CYS A 280 -5.14 -7.44 31.96
CA CYS A 280 -4.54 -7.35 30.63
C CYS A 280 -4.35 -5.88 30.20
N TYR A 281 -5.36 -5.04 30.42
CA TYR A 281 -5.35 -3.61 30.11
C TYR A 281 -4.22 -2.89 30.87
N ILE A 282 -4.16 -3.03 32.20
CA ILE A 282 -3.16 -2.33 33.03
C ILE A 282 -1.75 -2.83 32.70
N LEU A 283 -1.57 -4.14 32.50
CA LEU A 283 -0.28 -4.71 32.14
C LEU A 283 0.18 -4.24 30.76
N SER A 284 -0.74 -4.08 29.80
CA SER A 284 -0.43 -3.53 28.48
C SER A 284 0.17 -2.13 28.60
N PHE A 285 -0.39 -1.25 29.43
CA PHE A 285 0.21 0.06 29.69
C PHE A 285 1.56 -0.01 30.39
N ALA A 286 1.72 -0.91 31.36
CA ALA A 286 3.01 -1.13 32.00
C ALA A 286 4.10 -1.54 30.98
N ILE A 287 3.74 -2.35 29.97
CA ILE A 287 4.63 -2.75 28.88
C ILE A 287 4.96 -1.55 27.96
N ILE A 288 3.98 -0.74 27.58
CA ILE A 288 4.23 0.44 26.75
C ILE A 288 5.12 1.43 27.52
N MET A 289 4.87 1.68 28.81
CA MET A 289 5.73 2.52 29.67
C MET A 289 7.15 1.94 29.81
N LEU A 290 7.27 0.62 29.90
CA LEU A 290 8.56 -0.05 29.93
C LEU A 290 9.36 0.22 28.66
N ASN A 291 8.72 0.19 27.48
CA ASN A 291 9.38 0.51 26.21
C ASN A 291 10.02 1.89 26.25
N THR A 292 9.28 2.91 26.69
CA THR A 292 9.82 4.27 26.83
C THR A 292 10.94 4.32 27.87
N SER A 293 10.77 3.67 29.02
CA SER A 293 11.83 3.61 30.04
C SER A 293 13.14 3.04 29.48
N LEU A 294 13.08 1.90 28.78
CA LEU A 294 14.26 1.21 28.27
C LEU A 294 14.89 1.94 27.07
N HIS A 295 14.09 2.41 26.11
CA HIS A 295 14.59 2.81 24.80
C HIS A 295 14.65 4.31 24.56
N ASN A 296 13.96 5.15 25.35
CA ASN A 296 14.08 6.60 25.22
C ASN A 296 15.43 7.09 25.80
N PRO A 297 16.32 7.73 25.00
CA PRO A 297 17.62 8.22 25.49
C PRO A 297 17.51 9.26 26.61
N ASN A 298 16.37 9.96 26.70
CA ASN A 298 16.14 10.99 27.72
C ASN A 298 15.83 10.41 29.10
N VAL A 299 15.44 9.13 29.20
CA VAL A 299 15.21 8.44 30.47
C VAL A 299 16.55 7.94 31.02
N LYS A 300 17.03 8.56 32.09
CA LYS A 300 18.31 8.21 32.74
C LYS A 300 18.20 6.96 33.63
N ASP A 301 17.09 6.81 34.33
CA ASP A 301 16.83 5.68 35.22
C ASP A 301 16.05 4.59 34.47
N LYS A 302 16.78 3.59 33.97
CA LYS A 302 16.23 2.49 33.19
C LYS A 302 15.61 1.48 34.15
N THR A 303 14.34 1.12 33.93
CA THR A 303 13.63 0.14 34.76
C THR A 303 14.31 -1.23 34.64
N THR A 304 14.77 -1.81 35.75
CA THR A 304 15.33 -3.19 35.78
C THR A 304 14.23 -4.24 35.76
N LEU A 305 14.58 -5.49 35.50
CA LEU A 305 13.64 -6.61 35.52
C LEU A 305 12.97 -6.77 36.90
N GLU A 306 13.75 -6.73 37.98
CA GLU A 306 13.25 -6.88 39.35
C GLU A 306 12.29 -5.75 39.71
N ARG A 307 12.62 -4.52 39.27
CA ARG A 307 11.74 -3.35 39.43
C ARG A 307 10.45 -3.53 38.65
N PHE A 308 10.50 -4.00 37.41
CA PHE A 308 9.31 -4.26 36.59
C PHE A 308 8.40 -5.31 37.23
N ILE A 309 8.96 -6.40 37.76
CA ILE A 309 8.20 -7.42 38.51
C ILE A 309 7.55 -6.79 39.75
N SER A 310 8.33 -6.04 40.55
CA SER A 310 7.82 -5.39 41.76
C SER A 310 6.71 -4.38 41.47
N MET A 311 6.79 -3.61 40.39
CA MET A 311 5.80 -2.59 40.01
C MET A 311 4.43 -3.19 39.62
N ASN A 312 4.43 -4.46 39.19
CA ASN A 312 3.26 -5.18 38.71
C ASN A 312 2.75 -6.24 39.71
N ARG A 313 3.23 -6.25 40.96
CA ARG A 313 2.64 -7.07 42.02
C ARG A 313 1.18 -6.66 42.30
N GLY A 314 0.33 -7.63 42.58
CA GLY A 314 -1.09 -7.42 42.87
C GLY A 314 -1.98 -7.06 41.68
N ILE A 315 -1.44 -7.01 40.45
CA ILE A 315 -2.18 -6.58 39.24
C ILE A 315 -3.24 -7.61 38.78
N ASN A 316 -3.16 -8.85 39.25
CA ASN A 316 -4.07 -9.93 38.86
C ASN A 316 -5.19 -10.09 39.89
N ASN A 317 -6.10 -9.10 39.95
CA ASN A 317 -7.18 -9.01 40.96
C ASN A 317 -6.70 -9.14 42.41
N GLY A 318 -5.60 -8.45 42.75
CA GLY A 318 -4.95 -8.53 44.06
C GLY A 318 -3.87 -9.61 44.16
N GLY A 319 -3.86 -10.60 43.25
CA GLY A 319 -2.81 -11.61 43.12
C GLY A 319 -1.63 -11.16 42.25
N ASN A 320 -0.56 -11.96 42.26
CA ASN A 320 0.63 -11.75 41.41
C ASN A 320 0.52 -12.54 40.11
N LEU A 321 1.05 -11.98 39.02
CA LEU A 321 1.32 -12.74 37.81
C LEU A 321 2.60 -13.57 37.99
N PRO A 322 2.77 -14.68 37.26
CA PRO A 322 4.00 -15.46 37.31
C PRO A 322 5.23 -14.62 36.95
N ASP A 323 6.29 -14.68 37.76
CA ASP A 323 7.52 -13.93 37.51
C ASP A 323 8.13 -14.28 36.14
N ASP A 324 8.10 -15.55 35.74
CA ASP A 324 8.57 -16.00 34.41
C ASP A 324 7.82 -15.32 33.25
N LEU A 325 6.50 -15.09 33.40
CA LEU A 325 5.72 -14.35 32.40
C LEU A 325 6.21 -12.90 32.30
N LEU A 326 6.35 -12.21 33.43
CA LEU A 326 6.82 -10.83 33.47
C LEU A 326 8.26 -10.70 32.94
N SER A 327 9.13 -11.67 33.25
CA SER A 327 10.49 -11.75 32.70
C SER A 327 10.50 -11.87 31.19
N LYS A 328 9.68 -12.74 30.61
CA LYS A 328 9.56 -12.90 29.14
C LYS A 328 9.07 -11.62 28.47
N LEU A 329 8.09 -10.94 29.06
CA LEU A 329 7.57 -9.66 28.54
C LEU A 329 8.64 -8.56 28.60
N TYR A 330 9.36 -8.47 29.73
CA TYR A 330 10.44 -7.50 29.91
C TYR A 330 11.57 -7.70 28.89
N GLU A 331 12.08 -8.93 28.77
CA GLU A 331 13.17 -9.25 27.86
C GLU A 331 12.74 -9.06 26.39
N SER A 332 11.47 -9.35 26.04
CA SER A 332 10.97 -9.07 24.69
C SER A 332 11.03 -7.59 24.34
N ILE A 333 10.60 -6.70 25.24
CA ILE A 333 10.70 -5.25 25.03
C ILE A 333 12.16 -4.80 25.03
N ARG A 334 12.97 -5.27 25.98
CA ARG A 334 14.40 -4.92 26.08
C ARG A 334 15.17 -5.25 24.79
N ASN A 335 14.88 -6.39 24.18
CA ASN A 335 15.57 -6.85 22.98
C ASN A 335 15.12 -6.10 21.72
N GLU A 336 13.84 -5.74 21.61
CA GLU A 336 13.32 -5.01 20.45
C GLU A 336 12.31 -3.96 20.90
N PRO A 337 12.51 -2.65 20.64
CA PRO A 337 11.49 -1.65 20.92
C PRO A 337 10.23 -1.88 20.07
N PHE A 338 9.10 -1.31 20.47
CA PHE A 338 7.94 -1.26 19.57
C PHE A 338 8.33 -0.54 18.27
N LYS A 339 7.96 -1.12 17.13
CA LYS A 339 8.04 -0.49 15.83
C LYS A 339 6.70 0.16 15.55
N ILE A 340 6.68 1.47 15.34
CA ILE A 340 5.48 2.19 14.94
C ILE A 340 5.59 2.54 13.46
N PRO A 341 4.56 2.28 12.65
CA PRO A 341 4.56 2.61 11.22
C PRO A 341 4.81 4.12 11.04
N GLU A 342 5.83 4.46 10.25
CA GLU A 342 6.25 5.85 9.97
C GLU A 342 5.18 6.59 9.14
N ASP A 343 4.84 7.82 9.52
CA ASP A 343 4.19 8.78 8.61
C ASP A 343 4.57 10.26 8.94
N ASP A 344 5.01 10.59 10.16
CA ASP A 344 5.33 11.98 10.54
C ASP A 344 6.26 12.17 11.76
N GLY A 345 6.91 11.13 12.29
CA GLY A 345 7.94 11.28 13.33
C GLY A 345 7.45 11.70 14.73
N ASN A 346 6.15 11.96 14.92
CA ASN A 346 5.50 12.11 16.22
C ASN A 346 5.03 10.73 16.72
N ASP A 347 5.98 9.96 17.24
CA ASP A 347 5.76 8.57 17.64
C ASP A 347 5.35 8.39 19.11
N LEU A 348 4.14 7.88 19.39
CA LEU A 348 3.67 7.61 20.76
C LEU A 348 4.53 6.63 21.57
N THR A 349 5.30 5.72 20.93
CA THR A 349 6.18 4.83 21.72
C THR A 349 7.45 5.52 22.22
N HIS A 350 7.87 6.57 21.51
CA HIS A 350 8.85 7.55 21.99
C HIS A 350 8.20 8.75 22.71
N THR A 351 6.87 8.87 22.63
CA THR A 351 6.05 10.04 22.98
C THR A 351 4.83 9.60 23.80
N PHE A 352 5.06 9.05 25.01
CA PHE A 352 4.12 9.29 26.11
C PHE A 352 3.98 10.79 26.46
N PHE A 353 4.68 11.64 25.72
CA PHE A 353 4.65 13.09 25.76
C PHE A 353 3.75 13.68 24.66
N ASN A 354 2.46 13.34 24.59
CA ASN A 354 1.54 14.24 23.87
C ASN A 354 1.53 15.54 24.67
N PRO A 355 1.94 16.70 24.12
CA PRO A 355 1.97 17.90 24.94
C PRO A 355 0.56 18.30 25.35
N ASP A 356 0.34 18.40 26.67
CA ASP A 356 -0.87 18.97 27.25
C ASP A 356 -1.20 20.33 26.60
N ARG A 357 -0.15 21.07 26.19
CA ARG A 357 -0.25 22.29 25.39
C ARG A 357 1.08 22.66 24.73
N GLU A 358 1.01 23.24 23.54
CA GLU A 358 2.14 23.92 22.89
C GLU A 358 1.75 25.29 22.32
N GLY A 359 2.71 26.17 22.12
CA GLY A 359 2.43 27.53 21.65
C GLY A 359 3.56 28.55 21.86
N TRP A 360 3.44 29.71 21.21
CA TRP A 360 4.42 30.78 21.32
C TRP A 360 4.13 31.69 22.52
N LEU A 361 5.09 31.81 23.44
CA LEU A 361 4.99 32.76 24.56
C LEU A 361 6.24 33.65 24.66
N LEU A 362 6.07 34.78 25.34
CA LEU A 362 7.18 35.62 25.77
C LEU A 362 7.57 35.26 27.19
N LYS A 363 8.85 35.04 27.47
CA LYS A 363 9.35 34.81 28.84
C LYS A 363 10.34 35.87 29.29
N LEU A 364 10.29 36.21 30.57
CA LEU A 364 11.27 37.10 31.19
C LEU A 364 12.55 36.34 31.56
N GLY A 365 13.71 36.97 31.34
CA GLY A 365 14.99 36.43 31.78
C GLY A 365 15.16 36.45 33.30
N GLY A 366 16.06 35.60 33.82
CA GLY A 366 16.24 35.38 35.25
C GLY A 366 17.07 36.49 35.87
N ARG A 367 18.40 36.42 35.67
CA ARG A 367 19.37 37.44 36.12
C ARG A 367 19.23 38.75 35.34
N VAL A 368 19.10 38.66 34.02
CA VAL A 368 18.90 39.82 33.14
C VAL A 368 17.44 39.83 32.70
N LYS A 369 16.72 40.91 33.02
CA LYS A 369 15.26 41.01 32.80
C LYS A 369 14.92 41.41 31.36
N THR A 370 15.29 40.57 30.40
CA THR A 370 14.92 40.73 28.98
C THR A 370 13.80 39.76 28.58
N TRP A 371 12.85 40.23 27.79
CA TRP A 371 11.83 39.38 27.19
C TRP A 371 12.38 38.62 25.98
N LYS A 372 12.03 37.34 25.88
CA LYS A 372 12.40 36.47 24.74
C LYS A 372 11.18 35.67 24.30
N ARG A 373 10.92 35.64 22.99
CA ARG A 373 9.90 34.79 22.37
C ARG A 373 10.44 33.37 22.26
N ARG A 374 9.69 32.38 22.74
CA ARG A 374 10.07 30.97 22.74
C ARG A 374 8.85 30.11 22.42
N TRP A 375 9.07 29.00 21.73
CA TRP A 375 8.05 27.98 21.54
C TRP A 375 8.01 27.13 22.80
N PHE A 376 6.86 27.08 23.47
CA PHE A 376 6.67 26.32 24.69
C PHE A 376 5.96 25.01 24.41
N ILE A 377 6.37 23.97 25.10
CA ILE A 377 5.74 22.66 25.09
C ILE A 377 5.58 22.24 26.55
N LEU A 378 4.34 22.00 26.97
CA LEU A 378 3.99 21.46 28.29
C LEU A 378 3.73 19.98 28.15
N THR A 379 4.52 19.16 28.84
CA THR A 379 4.37 17.70 28.82
C THR A 379 5.12 17.09 30.00
N ASP A 380 4.67 15.94 30.50
CA ASP A 380 5.28 15.20 31.62
C ASP A 380 5.61 16.07 32.83
N ASN A 381 4.65 16.91 33.22
CA ASN A 381 4.80 17.82 34.36
C ASN A 381 6.03 18.73 34.25
N CYS A 382 6.48 19.00 33.03
CA CYS A 382 7.61 19.84 32.68
C CYS A 382 7.20 20.84 31.61
N LEU A 383 7.73 22.06 31.75
CA LEU A 383 7.56 23.11 30.76
C LEU A 383 8.88 23.31 30.00
N TYR A 384 8.89 22.89 28.75
CA TYR A 384 10.01 23.03 27.83
C TYR A 384 9.86 24.31 27.03
N TYR A 385 10.99 24.94 26.68
CA TYR A 385 10.96 26.06 25.75
C TYR A 385 12.13 26.03 24.76
N PHE A 386 11.82 26.31 23.50
CA PHE A 386 12.71 26.23 22.34
C PHE A 386 12.91 27.60 21.71
N GLU A 387 14.02 27.78 20.99
CA GLU A 387 14.21 29.02 20.22
C GLU A 387 13.36 29.01 18.96
N PHE A 388 13.31 27.86 18.28
CA PHE A 388 12.48 27.61 17.10
C PHE A 388 11.65 26.33 17.26
N THR A 389 10.56 26.20 16.49
CA THR A 389 9.69 25.01 16.48
C THR A 389 10.37 23.77 15.90
N THR A 390 11.43 23.96 15.13
CA THR A 390 12.21 22.89 14.48
C THR A 390 13.39 22.41 15.32
N ASP A 391 13.61 23.01 16.49
CA ASP A 391 14.74 22.65 17.36
C ASP A 391 14.51 21.27 17.98
N LYS A 392 15.52 20.39 17.88
CA LYS A 392 15.48 19.06 18.50
C LYS A 392 15.77 19.08 20.00
N GLU A 393 16.45 20.12 20.48
CA GLU A 393 16.86 20.25 21.89
C GLU A 393 16.26 21.52 22.51
N PRO A 394 15.72 21.46 23.74
CA PRO A 394 15.12 22.61 24.39
C PRO A 394 16.19 23.62 24.82
N ARG A 395 15.88 24.90 24.71
CA ARG A 395 16.71 25.97 25.29
C ARG A 395 16.64 25.97 26.82
N GLY A 396 15.57 25.44 27.40
CA GLY A 396 15.53 25.13 28.82
C GLY A 396 14.31 24.33 29.21
N ILE A 397 14.40 23.77 30.41
CA ILE A 397 13.44 22.82 30.98
C ILE A 397 13.11 23.29 32.38
N ILE A 398 11.81 23.42 32.67
CA ILE A 398 11.28 23.84 33.96
C ILE A 398 10.40 22.71 34.50
N PRO A 399 10.92 21.85 35.38
CA PRO A 399 10.10 20.91 36.15
C PRO A 399 9.02 21.67 36.93
N LEU A 400 7.78 21.23 36.84
CA LEU A 400 6.63 21.86 37.52
C LEU A 400 6.38 21.30 38.91
N GLU A 401 7.19 20.33 39.35
CA GLU A 401 7.15 19.78 40.71
C GLU A 401 7.23 20.88 41.76
N ASN A 402 6.25 20.89 42.68
CA ASN A 402 6.16 21.88 43.78
C ASN A 402 6.01 23.33 43.32
N LEU A 403 5.66 23.57 42.05
CA LEU A 403 5.33 24.89 41.54
C LEU A 403 3.81 25.10 41.50
N CYS A 404 3.41 26.35 41.50
CA CYS A 404 2.05 26.79 41.26
C CYS A 404 2.07 27.87 40.17
N VAL A 405 0.95 28.01 39.47
CA VAL A 405 0.76 29.04 38.45
C VAL A 405 -0.36 30.00 38.83
N ARG A 406 -0.13 31.30 38.61
CA ARG A 406 -1.12 32.37 38.84
C ARG A 406 -1.02 33.45 37.79
N GLU A 407 -2.10 34.20 37.61
CA GLU A 407 -2.08 35.46 36.88
C GLU A 407 -1.27 36.52 37.65
N VAL A 408 -0.50 37.33 36.95
CA VAL A 408 0.20 38.48 37.53
C VAL A 408 0.11 39.71 36.62
N PRO A 409 -0.14 40.92 37.15
CA PRO A 409 -0.03 42.14 36.37
C PRO A 409 1.45 42.45 36.11
N TYR A 410 1.79 42.82 34.87
CA TYR A 410 3.13 43.29 34.52
C TYR A 410 3.05 44.62 33.74
N PRO A 411 3.88 45.64 34.07
CA PRO A 411 3.86 46.91 33.36
C PRO A 411 4.05 46.72 31.85
N ARG A 412 3.09 47.20 31.06
CA ARG A 412 3.10 47.14 29.57
C ARG A 412 3.02 45.72 28.97
N LYS A 413 2.67 44.69 29.75
CA LYS A 413 2.43 43.32 29.29
C LYS A 413 1.18 42.74 30.00
N PRO A 414 -0.02 42.88 29.42
CA PRO A 414 -1.28 42.66 30.15
C PRO A 414 -1.60 41.17 30.42
N TYR A 415 -1.09 40.24 29.62
CA TYR A 415 -1.49 38.83 29.67
C TYR A 415 -0.42 37.94 30.31
N CYS A 416 0.05 38.32 31.50
CA CYS A 416 1.13 37.62 32.19
C CYS A 416 0.65 36.57 33.19
N LEU A 417 1.40 35.47 33.27
CA LEU A 417 1.32 34.44 34.28
C LEU A 417 2.68 34.24 34.96
N GLU A 418 2.67 33.73 36.18
CA GLU A 418 3.87 33.45 36.98
C GLU A 418 3.88 32.01 37.49
N LEU A 419 4.98 31.29 37.20
CA LEU A 419 5.33 30.06 37.91
C LEU A 419 6.16 30.39 39.13
N TYR A 420 5.71 29.94 40.29
CA TYR A 420 6.37 30.21 41.58
C TYR A 420 6.25 29.01 42.52
N ASN A 421 7.20 28.88 43.44
CA ASN A 421 7.11 27.89 44.51
C ASN A 421 6.42 28.51 45.74
N PRO A 422 5.25 28.00 46.19
CA PRO A 422 4.54 28.56 47.34
C PRO A 422 5.24 28.25 48.67
N ASN A 423 5.97 27.14 48.75
CA ASN A 423 6.59 26.62 49.99
C ASN A 423 8.01 27.17 50.23
N SER A 424 8.59 27.89 49.28
CA SER A 424 9.98 28.36 49.35
C SER A 424 10.15 29.73 48.70
N ARG A 425 9.42 30.72 49.23
CA ARG A 425 9.38 32.08 48.70
C ARG A 425 10.78 32.70 48.69
N GLY A 426 11.29 33.00 47.49
CA GLY A 426 12.61 33.62 47.28
C GLY A 426 13.75 32.65 46.97
N GLN A 427 13.53 31.32 47.09
CA GLN A 427 14.48 30.32 46.61
C GLN A 427 14.45 30.21 45.09
N LYS A 428 15.53 29.71 44.51
CA LYS A 428 15.60 29.48 43.05
C LYS A 428 14.78 28.23 42.70
N ILE A 429 14.02 28.32 41.62
CA ILE A 429 13.35 27.19 41.01
C ILE A 429 14.41 26.32 40.32
N LYS A 430 14.40 25.02 40.63
CA LYS A 430 15.24 24.04 39.96
C LYS A 430 14.82 23.96 38.49
N ALA A 431 15.72 24.36 37.60
CA ALA A 431 15.50 24.33 36.16
C ALA A 431 16.88 24.32 35.46
N CYS A 432 16.92 23.97 34.19
CA CYS A 432 18.15 24.06 33.40
C CYS A 432 17.92 24.87 32.11
N LYS A 433 19.01 25.45 31.58
CA LYS A 433 19.03 26.12 30.27
C LYS A 433 20.35 25.87 29.56
N THR A 434 20.32 25.94 28.24
CA THR A 434 21.51 25.88 27.40
C THR A 434 22.02 27.30 27.14
N GLU A 435 23.31 27.54 27.34
CA GLU A 435 23.97 28.80 26.94
C GLU A 435 24.32 28.79 25.44
N THR A 436 24.76 29.92 24.91
CA THR A 436 25.07 30.07 23.47
C THR A 436 26.23 29.18 23.00
N ASP A 437 27.03 28.66 23.93
CA ASP A 437 28.14 27.74 23.69
C ASP A 437 27.74 26.26 23.83
N GLY A 438 26.44 25.96 24.01
CA GLY A 438 25.93 24.60 24.13
C GLY A 438 26.01 24.01 25.55
N ARG A 439 26.59 24.72 26.53
CA ARG A 439 26.65 24.21 27.91
C ARG A 439 25.30 24.29 28.61
N VAL A 440 24.93 23.20 29.29
CA VAL A 440 23.73 23.16 30.15
C VAL A 440 24.09 23.69 31.53
N VAL A 441 23.36 24.72 31.98
CA VAL A 441 23.56 25.38 33.28
C VAL A 441 22.25 25.47 34.05
N GLU A 442 22.33 25.57 35.37
CA GLU A 442 21.15 25.77 36.23
C GLU A 442 20.50 27.14 35.99
N GLY A 443 19.17 27.16 35.98
CA GLY A 443 18.33 28.36 35.93
C GLY A 443 18.58 29.27 37.13
N LYS A 444 18.49 30.58 36.92
CA LYS A 444 18.69 31.59 37.97
C LYS A 444 17.41 32.34 38.29
N HIS A 445 16.28 31.64 38.23
CA HIS A 445 14.94 32.20 38.38
C HIS A 445 14.38 31.88 39.77
N GLN A 446 13.87 32.89 40.47
CA GLN A 446 13.06 32.71 41.69
C GLN A 446 11.58 32.47 41.34
N SER A 447 11.15 33.05 40.22
CA SER A 447 9.88 32.79 39.55
C SER A 447 10.06 32.96 38.04
N TYR A 448 9.17 32.35 37.27
CA TYR A 448 9.11 32.53 35.82
C TYR A 448 7.88 33.36 35.44
N THR A 449 8.11 34.61 35.03
CA THR A 449 7.08 35.45 34.42
C THR A 449 7.01 35.18 32.92
N ILE A 450 5.83 34.83 32.43
CA ILE A 450 5.54 34.47 31.04
C ILE A 450 4.34 35.31 30.58
N CYS A 451 4.34 35.77 29.33
CA CYS A 451 3.28 36.59 28.75
C CYS A 451 2.76 35.92 27.47
N ALA A 452 1.45 35.74 27.41
CA ALA A 452 0.72 35.26 26.23
C ALA A 452 0.36 36.42 25.28
N ALA A 453 -0.16 36.09 24.09
CA ALA A 453 -0.62 37.06 23.11
C ALA A 453 -2.01 37.61 23.42
N SER A 454 -2.86 36.82 24.09
CA SER A 454 -4.20 37.21 24.51
C SER A 454 -4.54 36.73 25.93
N ALA A 455 -5.64 37.25 26.50
CA ALA A 455 -6.13 36.81 27.80
C ALA A 455 -6.61 35.35 27.75
N GLU A 456 -7.29 34.96 26.66
CA GLU A 456 -7.76 33.60 26.44
C GLU A 456 -6.59 32.62 26.37
N GLU A 457 -5.51 33.00 25.66
CA GLU A 457 -4.32 32.16 25.58
C GLU A 457 -3.63 32.04 26.95
N ARG A 458 -3.50 33.14 27.70
CA ARG A 458 -2.95 33.11 29.08
C ARG A 458 -3.76 32.17 29.96
N ASP A 459 -5.08 32.31 29.98
CA ASP A 459 -5.96 31.53 30.84
C ASP A 459 -5.91 30.04 30.45
N ALA A 460 -5.87 29.75 29.16
CA ALA A 460 -5.70 28.40 28.65
C ALA A 460 -4.34 27.77 29.04
N TRP A 461 -3.25 28.55 29.08
CA TRP A 461 -1.97 28.11 29.61
C TRP A 461 -1.98 27.91 31.12
N ILE A 462 -2.61 28.81 31.89
CA ILE A 462 -2.76 28.65 33.34
C ILE A 462 -3.51 27.36 33.66
N GLU A 463 -4.62 27.11 32.98
CA GLU A 463 -5.43 25.90 33.20
C GLU A 463 -4.69 24.64 32.77
N ALA A 464 -3.99 24.64 31.63
CA ALA A 464 -3.19 23.49 31.20
C ALA A 464 -2.04 23.19 32.18
N ILE A 465 -1.34 24.22 32.66
CA ILE A 465 -0.25 24.06 33.64
C ILE A 465 -0.80 23.57 34.99
N ARG A 466 -1.95 24.10 35.45
CA ARG A 466 -2.63 23.60 36.66
C ARG A 466 -3.03 22.15 36.49
N ALA A 467 -3.61 21.79 35.36
CA ALA A 467 -4.01 20.42 35.04
C ALA A 467 -2.79 19.50 35.08
N SER A 468 -1.69 19.83 34.38
CA SER A 468 -0.44 19.05 34.39
C SER A 468 0.15 18.90 35.81
N ILE A 469 0.10 19.97 36.63
CA ILE A 469 0.54 19.94 38.05
C ILE A 469 -0.37 19.05 38.93
N THR A 470 -1.66 18.92 38.59
CA THR A 470 -2.67 18.22 39.42
C THR A 470 -3.08 16.84 38.90
N LYS A 471 -2.90 16.54 37.62
CA LYS A 471 -3.34 15.33 36.93
C LYS A 471 -2.52 15.08 35.67
N ASP A 472 -2.00 13.88 35.55
CA ASP A 472 -1.99 13.19 34.26
C ASP A 472 -3.35 12.45 34.19
N PRO A 473 -4.32 12.89 33.36
CA PRO A 473 -5.64 12.26 33.29
C PRO A 473 -5.60 10.78 32.89
N PHE A 474 -4.56 10.37 32.18
CA PHE A 474 -4.36 9.01 31.72
C PHE A 474 -3.69 8.15 32.80
N TYR A 475 -2.68 8.68 33.49
CA TYR A 475 -2.13 8.04 34.69
C TYR A 475 -3.18 7.92 35.80
N ASP A 476 -4.07 8.90 35.94
CA ASP A 476 -5.23 8.84 36.82
C ASP A 476 -6.18 7.72 36.41
N LEU A 477 -6.49 7.55 35.11
CA LEU A 477 -7.37 6.49 34.62
C LEU A 477 -6.80 5.09 34.95
N VAL A 478 -5.52 4.87 34.61
CA VAL A 478 -4.82 3.62 34.90
C VAL A 478 -4.68 3.41 36.41
N SER A 479 -4.39 4.45 37.18
CA SER A 479 -4.24 4.38 38.64
C SER A 479 -5.57 4.12 39.35
N VAL A 480 -6.67 4.73 38.90
CA VAL A 480 -8.03 4.49 39.42
C VAL A 480 -8.43 3.05 39.15
N ARG A 481 -8.18 2.55 37.93
CA ARG A 481 -8.46 1.15 37.56
C ARG A 481 -7.60 0.17 38.36
N LYS A 482 -6.30 0.44 38.50
CA LYS A 482 -5.40 -0.34 39.36
C LYS A 482 -5.85 -0.38 40.81
N LYS A 483 -6.27 0.75 41.39
CA LYS A 483 -6.85 0.80 42.74
C LYS A 483 -8.12 -0.03 42.85
N LYS A 484 -9.01 0.01 41.86
CA LYS A 484 -10.25 -0.78 41.84
C LYS A 484 -9.95 -2.28 41.81
N VAL A 485 -9.01 -2.72 40.97
CA VAL A 485 -8.60 -4.13 40.85
C VAL A 485 -7.96 -4.63 42.15
N ILE A 486 -7.11 -3.83 42.79
CA ILE A 486 -6.44 -4.20 44.05
C ILE A 486 -7.45 -4.23 45.22
N ASN A 487 -8.39 -3.28 45.28
CA ASN A 487 -9.34 -3.16 46.40
C ASN A 487 -10.55 -4.12 46.29
N GLN A 488 -10.76 -4.76 45.14
CA GLN A 488 -11.84 -5.74 44.95
C GLN A 488 -11.42 -7.18 45.31
N ALA A 489 -10.17 -7.40 45.71
CA ALA A 489 -9.70 -8.69 46.20
C ALA A 489 -10.33 -9.01 47.56
N PRO A 490 -10.84 -10.24 47.79
CA PRO A 490 -11.27 -10.66 49.11
C PRO A 490 -10.10 -10.51 50.10
N GLN A 491 -10.36 -9.82 51.21
CA GLN A 491 -9.44 -9.82 52.36
C GLN A 491 -9.60 -11.18 53.05
N ASP A 492 -8.72 -12.11 52.72
CA ASP A 492 -8.55 -13.36 53.50
C ASP A 492 -7.75 -13.10 54.78
#